data_AF-A0A838KB76-F1
#
_entry.id   AF-A0A838KB76-F1
#
_cell.length_a   1.000
_cell.length_b   1.000
_cell.length_c   1.000
_cell.angle_alpha   90.00
_cell.angle_beta   90.00
_cell.angle_gamma   90.00
#
_symmetry.space_group_name_H-M   'P 1'
#
loop_
_entity.id
_entity.type
_entity.pdbx_description
1 polymer ?
#
loop_
_entity_poly.entity_id
_entity_poly.type
_entity_poly.pdbx_seq_one_letter_code
_entity_poly.pdbx_strand_id
1 'polypeptide(L)'
;MTVFDRDRGYVTALTGADYDPAAGRWTARGATVTYLASNGLHVRTGRSDNRRNNGTHRGNNGATMMVRYAEVDSGAIRHVLKVASGPETSRGFVFPMVGSDGDSADPVAPAQGLRFRIKPSVDLDALRLNPQARVIAKTLQRYGMYIGDNGGHTILKLQDTRASGLGQLWQLSSTALCSLPLGDRYWDVIKGGYDPSR
;
A
#
# COMPACT_ATOMS: atom_id res chain seq x y z
N MET A 1 -12.29 3.65 1.48
CA MET A 1 -11.85 5.06 1.61
C MET A 1 -10.71 5.13 2.62
N THR A 2 -9.78 6.08 2.48
CA THR A 2 -8.77 6.34 3.52
C THR A 2 -8.80 7.82 3.87
N VAL A 3 -8.84 8.14 5.16
CA VAL A 3 -8.85 9.51 5.68
C VAL A 3 -7.62 9.74 6.54
N PHE A 4 -6.86 10.79 6.25
CA PHE A 4 -5.70 11.21 7.04
C PHE A 4 -6.11 12.39 7.92
N ASP A 5 -6.16 12.19 9.23
CA ASP A 5 -6.32 13.28 10.21
C ASP A 5 -4.96 13.57 10.83
N ARG A 6 -4.23 14.49 10.20
CA ARG A 6 -2.84 14.79 10.59
C ARG A 6 -2.78 15.58 11.89
N ASP A 7 -3.77 16.44 12.14
CA ASP A 7 -3.84 17.28 13.34
C ASP A 7 -4.08 16.41 14.58
N ARG A 8 -4.91 15.36 14.45
CA ARG A 8 -5.11 14.37 15.51
C ARG A 8 -4.13 13.19 15.45
N GLY A 9 -3.27 13.15 14.43
CA GLY A 9 -2.17 12.20 14.32
C GLY A 9 -2.60 10.75 14.00
N TYR A 10 -3.64 10.53 13.20
CA TYR A 10 -4.04 9.18 12.78
C TYR A 10 -4.53 9.09 11.33
N VAL A 11 -4.60 7.86 10.83
CA VAL A 11 -5.16 7.49 9.53
C VAL A 11 -6.23 6.43 9.75
N THR A 12 -7.38 6.60 9.12
CA THR A 12 -8.45 5.59 9.12
C THR A 12 -8.64 5.04 7.72
N ALA A 13 -8.41 3.75 7.54
CA ALA A 13 -8.75 3.02 6.32
C ALA A 13 -10.09 2.28 6.51
N LEU A 14 -11.07 2.59 5.68
CA LEU A 14 -12.46 2.12 5.78
C LEU A 14 -12.79 1.13 4.66
N THR A 15 -13.33 -0.04 5.04
CA THR A 15 -13.89 -1.05 4.13
C THR A 15 -15.34 -0.74 3.82
N GLY A 16 -15.71 -0.77 2.53
CA GLY A 16 -17.10 -0.58 2.10
C GLY A 16 -17.68 0.73 2.58
N ALA A 17 -16.87 1.80 2.54
CA ALA A 17 -17.32 3.13 2.91
C ALA A 17 -18.30 3.64 1.84
N ASP A 18 -19.48 4.06 2.27
CA ASP A 18 -20.56 4.51 1.38
C ASP A 18 -21.31 5.70 2.00
N TYR A 19 -21.74 6.64 1.16
CA TYR A 19 -22.48 7.82 1.58
C TYR A 19 -23.95 7.64 1.27
N ASP A 20 -24.79 7.68 2.29
CA ASP A 20 -26.23 7.70 2.16
C ASP A 20 -26.69 9.17 2.07
N PRO A 21 -27.06 9.68 0.89
CA PRO A 21 -27.49 11.07 0.74
C PRO A 21 -28.85 11.34 1.38
N ALA A 22 -29.72 10.33 1.54
CA ALA A 22 -31.02 10.50 2.16
C ALA A 22 -30.90 10.66 3.68
N ALA A 23 -29.97 9.95 4.30
CA ALA A 23 -29.67 10.07 5.73
C ALA A 23 -28.57 11.09 6.06
N GLY A 24 -27.89 11.65 5.06
CA GLY A 24 -26.79 12.59 5.24
C GLY A 24 -25.60 12.01 6.02
N ARG A 25 -25.32 10.70 5.89
CA ARG A 25 -24.30 10.01 6.71
C ARG A 25 -23.43 9.06 5.90
N TRP A 26 -22.20 8.90 6.37
CA TRP A 26 -21.30 7.85 5.90
C TRP A 26 -21.47 6.57 6.73
N THR A 27 -21.40 5.42 6.06
CA THR A 27 -21.30 4.11 6.69
C THR A 27 -20.03 3.41 6.24
N ALA A 28 -19.54 2.44 7.02
CA ALA A 28 -18.45 1.55 6.65
C ALA A 28 -18.64 0.20 7.34
N ARG A 29 -18.21 -0.89 6.70
CA ARG A 29 -18.32 -2.25 7.25
C ARG A 29 -17.14 -2.65 8.13
N GLY A 30 -16.05 -1.89 8.08
CA GLY A 30 -14.86 -2.14 8.87
C GLY A 30 -13.87 -0.99 8.78
N ALA A 31 -12.96 -0.93 9.74
CA ALA A 31 -11.94 0.10 9.80
C ALA A 31 -10.61 -0.46 10.32
N THR A 32 -9.53 0.16 9.87
CA THR A 32 -8.22 0.08 10.52
C THR A 32 -7.78 1.49 10.86
N VAL A 33 -7.33 1.70 12.10
CA VAL A 33 -6.75 2.97 12.55
C VAL A 33 -5.25 2.79 12.75
N THR A 34 -4.47 3.60 12.04
CA THR A 34 -3.01 3.72 12.26
C THR A 34 -2.73 5.06 12.93
N TYR A 35 -1.99 5.06 14.04
CA TYR A 35 -1.52 6.30 14.64
C TYR A 35 -0.19 6.73 14.01
N LEU A 36 -0.09 7.97 13.53
CA LEU A 36 1.03 8.47 12.73
C LEU A 36 2.35 8.57 13.50
N ALA A 37 2.29 8.69 14.83
CA ALA A 37 3.47 8.70 15.71
C ALA A 37 3.96 7.28 16.09
N SER A 38 3.32 6.23 15.57
CA SER A 38 3.67 4.84 15.84
C SER A 38 4.41 4.22 14.65
N ASN A 39 5.02 3.04 14.85
CA ASN A 39 5.57 2.23 13.76
C ASN A 39 4.51 1.65 12.81
N GLY A 40 3.23 1.85 13.14
CA GLY A 40 2.08 1.47 12.32
C GLY A 40 1.87 -0.04 12.14
N LEU A 41 2.61 -0.87 12.88
CA LEU A 41 2.40 -2.32 12.89
C LEU A 41 1.16 -2.66 13.72
N HIS A 42 0.40 -3.64 13.25
CA HIS A 42 -0.76 -4.14 13.98
C HIS A 42 -0.34 -4.84 15.28
N VAL A 43 -1.13 -4.71 16.35
CA VAL A 43 -0.81 -5.31 17.67
C VAL A 43 -0.54 -6.82 17.62
N ARG A 44 -1.26 -7.56 16.76
CA ARG A 44 -1.05 -9.01 16.56
C ARG A 44 0.31 -9.39 15.95
N THR A 45 1.10 -8.43 15.47
CA THR A 45 2.49 -8.70 15.06
C THR A 45 3.40 -8.95 16.26
N GLY A 46 2.99 -8.56 17.48
CA GLY A 46 3.83 -8.58 18.67
C GLY A 46 4.91 -7.50 18.70
N ARG A 47 4.93 -6.58 17.72
CA ARG A 47 5.97 -5.56 17.55
C ARG A 47 5.43 -4.13 17.39
N SER A 48 4.13 -3.96 17.60
CA SER A 48 3.52 -2.64 17.60
C SER A 48 4.01 -1.85 18.81
N ASP A 49 4.43 -0.61 18.60
CA ASP A 49 4.77 0.35 19.66
C ASP A 49 3.55 1.15 20.15
N ASN A 50 2.37 0.92 19.57
CA ASN A 50 1.13 1.56 19.99
C ASN A 50 -0.02 0.54 19.97
N ARG A 51 -0.50 0.18 21.17
CA ARG A 51 -1.61 -0.76 21.39
C ARG A 51 -2.93 -0.43 20.67
N ARG A 52 -3.07 0.80 20.18
CA ARG A 52 -4.25 1.26 19.45
C ARG A 52 -4.19 0.96 17.95
N ASN A 53 -3.06 0.48 17.42
CA ASN A 53 -2.94 0.00 16.03
C ASN A 53 -3.66 -1.35 15.87
N ASN A 54 -4.99 -1.30 15.92
CA ASN A 54 -5.89 -2.42 15.71
C ASN A 54 -6.76 -2.14 14.48
N GLY A 55 -7.28 -3.20 13.86
CA GLY A 55 -8.15 -3.05 12.71
C GLY A 55 -8.47 -4.36 12.03
N THR A 56 -9.45 -4.32 11.13
CA THR A 56 -9.97 -5.52 10.47
C THR A 56 -9.22 -5.87 9.17
N HIS A 57 -8.36 -4.98 8.64
CA HIS A 57 -7.63 -5.21 7.39
C HIS A 57 -6.36 -6.07 7.54
N ARG A 58 -6.41 -7.15 8.33
CA ARG A 58 -5.36 -8.17 8.40
C ARG A 58 -3.96 -7.59 8.71
N GLY A 59 -3.91 -6.47 9.42
CA GLY A 59 -2.69 -5.79 9.83
C GLY A 59 -2.12 -4.76 8.85
N ASN A 60 -2.85 -4.40 7.80
CA ASN A 60 -2.47 -3.27 6.95
C ASN A 60 -2.26 -1.99 7.75
N ASN A 61 -1.29 -1.20 7.33
CA ASN A 61 -1.08 0.14 7.82
C ASN A 61 -1.77 1.16 6.89
N GLY A 62 -2.81 1.86 7.36
CA GLY A 62 -3.52 2.86 6.57
C GLY A 62 -2.63 3.93 5.93
N ALA A 63 -1.52 4.28 6.58
CA ALA A 63 -0.57 5.28 6.08
C ALA A 63 0.22 4.82 4.84
N THR A 64 0.34 3.51 4.59
CA THR A 64 1.07 2.95 3.44
C THR A 64 0.14 2.50 2.31
N MET A 65 -1.18 2.59 2.51
CA MET A 65 -2.17 2.04 1.57
C MET A 65 -2.33 2.85 0.29
N MET A 66 -1.98 4.14 0.31
CA MET A 66 -2.17 5.07 -0.80
C MET A 66 -0.91 5.88 -1.02
N VAL A 67 -0.55 6.13 -2.27
CA VAL A 67 0.44 7.15 -2.63
C VAL A 67 -0.21 8.53 -2.49
N ARG A 68 0.39 9.41 -1.68
CA ARG A 68 -0.12 10.79 -1.52
C ARG A 68 0.51 11.72 -2.53
N TYR A 69 -0.28 12.68 -3.01
CA TYR A 69 0.18 13.63 -4.02
C TYR A 69 1.33 14.48 -3.48
N ALA A 70 1.19 15.01 -2.26
CA ALA A 70 2.21 15.89 -1.67
C ALA A 70 3.59 15.22 -1.53
N GLU A 71 3.66 13.90 -1.34
CA GLU A 71 4.93 13.16 -1.26
C GLU A 71 5.58 13.05 -2.64
N VAL A 72 4.78 12.76 -3.66
CA VAL A 72 5.24 12.72 -5.05
C VAL A 72 5.67 14.11 -5.53
N ASP A 73 4.89 15.14 -5.22
CA ASP A 73 5.17 16.54 -5.54
C ASP A 73 6.46 17.04 -4.87
N SER A 74 6.71 16.62 -3.62
CA SER A 74 7.99 16.88 -2.92
C SER A 74 9.18 16.06 -3.45
N GLY A 75 8.95 15.17 -4.41
CA GLY A 75 9.98 14.35 -5.06
C GLY A 75 10.40 13.08 -4.33
N ALA A 76 9.80 12.75 -3.17
CA ALA A 76 10.14 11.54 -2.43
C ALA A 76 9.01 11.02 -1.54
N ILE A 77 8.70 9.74 -1.67
CA ILE A 77 7.91 8.98 -0.70
C ILE A 77 8.91 8.19 0.17
N ARG A 78 8.84 8.36 1.49
CA ARG A 78 9.85 7.84 2.43
C ARG A 78 9.40 6.63 3.24
N HIS A 79 8.57 5.78 2.63
CA HIS A 79 8.04 4.58 3.26
C HIS A 79 7.74 3.50 2.22
N VAL A 80 7.52 2.27 2.71
CA VAL A 80 7.02 1.15 1.90
C VAL A 80 5.61 1.45 1.38
N LEU A 81 5.28 0.94 0.19
CA LEU A 81 3.92 1.03 -0.35
C LEU A 81 3.17 -0.30 -0.19
N LYS A 82 1.85 -0.24 -0.04
CA LYS A 82 0.99 -1.41 -0.14
C LYS A 82 0.53 -1.59 -1.58
N VAL A 83 0.60 -2.81 -2.09
CA VAL A 83 0.05 -3.21 -3.39
C VAL A 83 -1.12 -4.18 -3.19
N ALA A 84 -2.15 -4.10 -4.03
CA ALA A 84 -3.13 -5.18 -4.15
C ALA A 84 -2.63 -6.19 -5.18
N SER A 85 -2.79 -7.48 -4.91
CA SER A 85 -2.34 -8.54 -5.81
C SER A 85 -3.29 -8.72 -6.99
N GLY A 86 -2.71 -8.92 -8.17
CA GLY A 86 -3.43 -9.38 -9.36
C GLY A 86 -3.80 -10.86 -9.28
N PRO A 87 -2.80 -11.76 -9.20
CA PRO A 87 -3.03 -13.16 -8.90
C PRO A 87 -3.73 -13.31 -7.55
N GLU A 88 -4.57 -14.34 -7.43
CA GLU A 88 -5.19 -14.65 -6.16
C GLU A 88 -4.13 -15.03 -5.12
N THR A 89 -4.14 -14.35 -3.98
CA THR A 89 -3.21 -14.63 -2.89
C THR A 89 -3.55 -15.97 -2.23
N SER A 90 -2.57 -16.60 -1.58
CA SER A 90 -2.82 -17.81 -0.80
C SER A 90 -3.55 -17.49 0.52
N ARG A 91 -4.04 -18.53 1.21
CA ARG A 91 -4.53 -18.44 2.60
C ARG A 91 -3.44 -18.03 3.59
N GLY A 92 -2.18 -18.22 3.21
CA GLY A 92 -1.01 -17.89 4.03
C GLY A 92 -0.73 -16.40 4.11
N PHE A 93 -0.05 -15.99 5.18
CA PHE A 93 0.44 -14.63 5.36
C PHE A 93 1.79 -14.64 6.06
N VAL A 94 2.59 -13.61 5.80
CA VAL A 94 3.88 -13.38 6.44
C VAL A 94 3.95 -11.96 7.00
N PHE A 95 4.89 -11.70 7.90
CA PHE A 95 5.13 -10.35 8.41
C PHE A 95 5.28 -9.34 7.26
N PRO A 96 4.67 -8.13 7.33
CA PRO A 96 3.99 -7.54 8.49
C PRO A 96 2.49 -7.87 8.62
N MET A 97 1.93 -8.67 7.70
CA MET A 97 0.52 -9.02 7.73
C MET A 97 0.22 -10.02 8.86
N VAL A 98 -1.00 -9.98 9.39
CA VAL A 98 -1.50 -10.86 10.47
C VAL A 98 -2.73 -11.68 10.03
N GLY A 99 -2.95 -11.73 8.72
CA GLY A 99 -4.03 -12.46 8.06
C GLY A 99 -3.92 -12.36 6.54
N SER A 100 -4.76 -13.13 5.84
CA SER A 100 -4.95 -13.08 4.37
C SER A 100 -6.45 -13.09 4.06
N ASP A 101 -6.85 -12.56 2.89
CA ASP A 101 -8.18 -12.78 2.28
C ASP A 101 -8.11 -13.49 0.93
N GLY A 102 -6.98 -14.13 0.64
CA GLY A 102 -6.87 -15.05 -0.47
C GLY A 102 -7.32 -16.46 -0.14
N ASP A 103 -7.83 -17.17 -1.13
CA ASP A 103 -8.24 -18.57 -1.00
C ASP A 103 -7.49 -19.53 -1.94
N SER A 104 -6.48 -19.03 -2.68
CA SER A 104 -5.77 -19.86 -3.66
C SER A 104 -5.05 -21.04 -3.00
N ALA A 105 -5.25 -22.23 -3.58
CA ALA A 105 -4.57 -23.47 -3.23
C ALA A 105 -3.31 -23.71 -4.10
N ASP A 106 -3.01 -22.82 -5.05
CA ASP A 106 -1.82 -22.93 -5.88
C ASP A 106 -0.55 -22.77 -5.00
N PRO A 107 0.40 -23.72 -5.01
CA PRO A 107 1.63 -23.63 -4.23
C PRO A 107 2.49 -22.41 -4.55
N VAL A 108 2.34 -21.78 -5.72
CA VAL A 108 3.07 -20.56 -6.10
C VAL A 108 2.28 -19.28 -5.85
N ALA A 109 1.06 -19.37 -5.31
CA ALA A 109 0.26 -18.18 -4.98
C ALA A 109 0.95 -17.32 -3.91
N PRO A 110 1.09 -16.00 -4.13
CA PRO A 110 1.79 -15.14 -3.20
C PRO A 110 1.02 -15.01 -1.88
N ALA A 111 1.72 -15.06 -0.75
CA ALA A 111 1.16 -14.76 0.56
C ALA A 111 1.04 -13.24 0.78
N GLN A 112 0.01 -12.80 1.49
CA GLN A 112 -0.04 -11.41 1.96
C GLN A 112 1.12 -11.13 2.91
N GLY A 113 1.70 -9.94 2.80
CA GLY A 113 2.90 -9.52 3.50
C GLY A 113 4.20 -9.77 2.74
N LEU A 114 4.19 -10.61 1.69
CA LEU A 114 5.34 -10.74 0.78
C LEU A 114 5.72 -9.36 0.24
N ARG A 115 7.03 -9.11 0.21
CA ARG A 115 7.61 -7.83 -0.19
C ARG A 115 8.37 -7.97 -1.50
N PHE A 116 8.25 -6.94 -2.32
CA PHE A 116 8.89 -6.85 -3.63
C PHE A 116 9.52 -5.47 -3.75
N ARG A 117 10.66 -5.38 -4.44
CA ARG A 117 11.26 -4.09 -4.79
C ARG A 117 11.81 -4.13 -6.19
N ILE A 118 11.92 -2.97 -6.82
CA ILE A 118 12.70 -2.86 -8.05
C ILE A 118 14.18 -3.10 -7.68
N LYS A 119 14.89 -3.86 -8.50
CA LYS A 119 16.32 -4.13 -8.33
C LYS A 119 17.11 -2.83 -8.31
N PRO A 120 18.10 -2.66 -7.40
CA PRO A 120 18.97 -1.48 -7.39
C PRO A 120 19.74 -1.27 -8.70
N SER A 121 20.00 -2.35 -9.46
CA SER A 121 20.70 -2.30 -10.74
C SER A 121 19.85 -1.78 -11.92
N VAL A 122 18.53 -1.62 -11.73
CA VAL A 122 17.66 -1.07 -12.77
C VAL A 122 17.84 0.45 -12.82
N ASP A 123 18.34 0.95 -13.95
CA ASP A 123 18.41 2.38 -14.23
C ASP A 123 17.01 2.93 -14.56
N LEU A 124 16.39 3.59 -13.57
CA LEU A 124 15.06 4.19 -13.71
C LEU A 124 15.07 5.46 -14.56
N ASP A 125 16.20 6.16 -14.67
CA ASP A 125 16.30 7.39 -15.44
C ASP A 125 16.37 7.09 -16.96
N ALA A 126 16.86 5.90 -17.34
CA ALA A 126 16.83 5.38 -18.71
C ALA A 126 15.41 5.01 -19.21
N LEU A 127 14.46 4.73 -18.31
CA LEU A 127 13.12 4.24 -18.67
C LEU A 127 12.15 5.33 -19.16
N ARG A 128 12.58 6.60 -19.21
CA ARG A 128 11.78 7.77 -19.65
C ARG A 128 10.38 7.83 -19.01
N LEU A 129 10.30 7.44 -17.74
CA LEU A 129 9.05 7.50 -16.97
C LEU A 129 8.56 8.94 -16.84
N ASN A 130 7.23 9.11 -16.81
CA ASN A 130 6.58 10.33 -16.34
C ASN A 130 7.19 10.76 -14.99
N PRO A 131 7.38 12.07 -14.74
CA PRO A 131 8.03 12.55 -13.50
C PRO A 131 7.40 12.01 -12.20
N GLN A 132 6.06 11.99 -12.11
CA GLN A 132 5.35 11.45 -10.95
C GLN A 132 5.55 9.93 -10.82
N ALA A 133 5.52 9.20 -11.95
CA ALA A 133 5.77 7.76 -11.98
C ALA A 133 7.20 7.42 -11.57
N ARG A 134 8.17 8.27 -11.95
CA ARG A 134 9.58 8.11 -11.60
C ARG A 134 9.81 8.21 -10.09
N VAL A 135 9.14 9.15 -9.40
CA VAL A 135 9.21 9.24 -7.93
C VAL A 135 8.66 7.97 -7.27
N ILE A 136 7.54 7.45 -7.79
CA ILE A 136 6.96 6.17 -7.33
C ILE A 136 7.92 5.01 -7.61
N ALA A 137 8.52 4.91 -8.79
CA ALA A 137 9.49 3.87 -9.13
C ALA A 137 10.74 3.93 -8.24
N LYS A 138 11.30 5.13 -7.99
CA LYS A 138 12.42 5.32 -7.06
C LYS A 138 12.06 4.89 -5.64
N THR A 139 10.80 5.10 -5.23
CA THR A 139 10.27 4.61 -3.94
C THR A 139 10.19 3.09 -3.91
N LEU A 140 9.66 2.46 -4.96
CA LEU A 140 9.57 1.00 -5.07
C LEU A 140 10.94 0.33 -5.17
N GLN A 141 11.96 1.02 -5.68
CA GLN A 141 13.35 0.55 -5.67
C GLN A 141 13.95 0.62 -4.25
N ARG A 142 13.73 1.74 -3.54
CA ARG A 142 14.35 1.99 -2.23
C ARG A 142 13.65 1.28 -1.07
N TYR A 143 12.33 1.39 -0.99
CA TYR A 143 11.52 0.90 0.13
C TYR A 143 10.68 -0.32 -0.23
N GLY A 144 10.47 -0.57 -1.52
CA GLY A 144 9.64 -1.68 -2.00
C GLY A 144 8.15 -1.47 -1.75
N MET A 145 7.43 -2.57 -1.98
CA MET A 145 6.02 -2.71 -1.69
C MET A 145 5.73 -4.05 -1.00
N TYR A 146 4.63 -4.14 -0.26
CA TYR A 146 4.13 -5.39 0.30
C TYR A 146 2.72 -5.69 -0.21
N ILE A 147 2.39 -6.97 -0.39
CA ILE A 147 1.02 -7.39 -0.75
C ILE A 147 0.11 -7.26 0.47
N GLY A 148 -0.90 -6.39 0.39
CA GLY A 148 -1.84 -6.18 1.49
C GLY A 148 -3.31 -6.45 1.14
N ASP A 149 -3.60 -6.90 -0.08
CA ASP A 149 -4.94 -7.22 -0.59
C ASP A 149 -4.86 -8.31 -1.63
N ASN A 150 -5.92 -9.09 -1.73
CA ASN A 150 -6.33 -9.77 -2.95
C ASN A 150 -7.21 -8.82 -3.79
N GLY A 151 -6.77 -8.40 -4.98
CA GLY A 151 -7.41 -7.31 -5.72
C GLY A 151 -7.82 -7.62 -7.16
N GLY A 152 -7.49 -8.81 -7.69
CA GLY A 152 -7.71 -9.18 -9.10
C GLY A 152 -6.83 -8.45 -10.11
N HIS A 153 -6.25 -7.30 -9.73
CA HIS A 153 -5.23 -6.59 -10.50
C HIS A 153 -4.08 -6.14 -9.59
N THR A 154 -2.86 -6.13 -10.15
CA THR A 154 -1.69 -5.57 -9.47
C THR A 154 -1.77 -4.05 -9.52
N ILE A 155 -2.19 -3.43 -8.41
CA ILE A 155 -2.44 -1.98 -8.37
C ILE A 155 -1.85 -1.30 -7.13
N LEU A 156 -1.27 -0.12 -7.36
CA LEU A 156 -1.04 0.89 -6.34
C LEU A 156 -2.22 1.86 -6.36
N LYS A 157 -2.69 2.25 -5.18
CA LYS A 157 -3.79 3.22 -5.07
C LYS A 157 -3.20 4.61 -4.86
N LEU A 158 -3.79 5.61 -5.52
CA LEU A 158 -3.40 7.02 -5.38
C LEU A 158 -4.44 7.75 -4.54
N GLN A 159 -4.03 8.78 -3.81
CA GLN A 159 -4.95 9.75 -3.21
C GLN A 159 -5.86 10.35 -4.28
N ASP A 160 -7.18 10.40 -4.07
CA ASP A 160 -8.04 11.21 -4.93
C ASP A 160 -7.94 12.69 -4.53
N THR A 161 -7.19 13.45 -5.33
CA THR A 161 -6.95 14.88 -5.12
C THR A 161 -8.21 15.72 -5.35
N ARG A 162 -9.15 15.25 -6.17
CA ARG A 162 -10.44 15.91 -6.40
C ARG A 162 -11.35 15.79 -5.19
N ALA A 163 -11.39 14.59 -4.59
CA ALA A 163 -12.12 14.37 -3.33
C ALA A 163 -11.55 15.21 -2.16
N SER A 164 -10.29 15.67 -2.29
CA SER A 164 -9.64 16.57 -1.33
C SER A 164 -9.82 18.07 -1.68
N GLY A 165 -10.61 18.41 -2.70
CA GLY A 165 -10.81 19.79 -3.16
C GLY A 165 -9.64 20.41 -3.93
N LEU A 166 -8.61 19.63 -4.26
CA LEU A 166 -7.37 20.11 -4.91
C LEU A 166 -7.43 20.05 -6.45
N GLY A 167 -8.54 19.58 -7.03
CA GLY A 167 -8.66 19.33 -8.46
C GLY A 167 -7.86 18.10 -8.92
N GLN A 168 -7.75 17.91 -10.24
CA GLN A 168 -7.00 16.80 -10.84
C GLN A 168 -5.50 17.14 -10.93
N LEU A 169 -4.72 16.67 -9.97
CA LEU A 169 -3.27 16.90 -9.94
C LEU A 169 -2.44 15.72 -10.48
N TRP A 170 -3.01 14.53 -10.53
CA TRP A 170 -2.32 13.36 -11.07
C TRP A 170 -2.26 13.41 -12.59
N GLN A 171 -1.03 13.31 -13.12
CA GLN A 171 -0.72 13.23 -14.54
C GLN A 171 -0.20 11.82 -14.85
N LEU A 172 -0.93 10.81 -14.40
CA LEU A 172 -0.58 9.39 -14.51
C LEU A 172 -1.72 8.63 -15.19
N SER A 173 -1.38 7.73 -16.12
CA SER A 173 -2.28 6.67 -16.56
C SER A 173 -2.23 5.51 -15.56
N SER A 174 -3.24 4.63 -15.60
CA SER A 174 -3.23 3.36 -14.86
C SER A 174 -2.06 2.43 -15.25
N THR A 175 -1.42 2.69 -16.38
CA THR A 175 -0.30 1.91 -16.94
C THR A 175 1.06 2.58 -16.79
N ALA A 176 1.17 3.66 -16.00
CA ALA A 176 2.37 4.50 -15.93
C ALA A 176 3.64 3.76 -15.43
N LEU A 177 3.50 2.56 -14.85
CA LEU A 177 4.59 1.69 -14.41
C LEU A 177 4.71 0.40 -15.23
N CYS A 178 3.94 0.22 -16.30
CA CYS A 178 3.95 -1.02 -17.09
C CYS A 178 5.25 -1.25 -17.88
N SER A 179 6.14 -0.26 -17.99
CA SER A 179 7.51 -0.46 -18.49
C SER A 179 8.42 -1.24 -17.51
N LEU A 180 7.93 -1.49 -16.29
CA LEU A 180 8.55 -2.31 -15.25
C LEU A 180 7.68 -3.54 -14.94
N PRO A 181 7.45 -4.45 -15.91
CA PRO A 181 6.63 -5.64 -15.67
C PRO A 181 7.17 -6.45 -14.49
N LEU A 182 6.27 -7.02 -13.71
CA LEU A 182 6.63 -7.94 -12.63
C LEU A 182 7.32 -9.15 -13.22
N GLY A 183 8.58 -9.34 -12.83
CA GLY A 183 9.43 -10.40 -13.32
C GLY A 183 10.88 -10.16 -12.93
N ASP A 184 11.67 -11.23 -12.98
CA ASP A 184 13.04 -11.25 -12.46
C ASP A 184 13.97 -10.27 -13.15
N ARG A 185 13.64 -9.75 -14.34
CA ARG A 185 14.44 -8.70 -14.97
C ARG A 185 14.50 -7.43 -14.12
N TYR A 186 13.39 -7.05 -13.48
CA TYR A 186 13.24 -5.76 -12.82
C TYR A 186 13.04 -5.85 -11.31
N TRP A 187 12.53 -6.97 -10.80
CA TRP A 187 12.05 -7.06 -9.43
C TRP A 187 12.79 -8.13 -8.63
N ASP A 188 13.00 -7.85 -7.35
CA ASP A 188 13.40 -8.83 -6.33
C ASP A 188 12.23 -9.14 -5.42
N VAL A 189 12.05 -10.42 -5.10
CA VAL A 189 11.23 -10.83 -3.94
C VAL A 189 12.12 -10.75 -2.70
N ILE A 190 11.73 -9.91 -1.75
CA ILE A 190 12.38 -9.86 -0.45
C ILE A 190 11.92 -11.09 0.33
N LYS A 191 12.88 -11.76 1.01
CA LYS A 191 12.63 -12.96 1.83
C LYS A 191 11.32 -12.82 2.62
N GLY A 192 10.45 -13.82 2.49
CA GLY A 192 9.19 -13.87 3.23
C GLY A 192 9.40 -13.71 4.73
N GLY A 193 8.59 -12.86 5.36
CA GLY A 193 8.72 -12.54 6.78
C GLY A 193 9.83 -11.55 7.13
N TYR A 194 10.45 -10.91 6.13
CA TYR A 194 11.44 -9.85 6.35
C TYR A 194 10.90 -8.74 7.27
N ASP A 195 11.61 -8.54 8.37
CA ASP A 195 11.36 -7.49 9.33
C ASP A 195 12.53 -6.51 9.32
N PRO A 196 12.33 -5.25 8.91
CA PRO A 196 13.41 -4.28 8.82
C PRO A 196 13.99 -3.87 10.18
N SER A 197 13.38 -4.28 11.31
CA SER A 197 13.89 -3.99 12.66
C SER A 197 14.80 -5.08 13.24
N ARG A 198 15.11 -6.15 12.50
CA ARG A 198 16.05 -7.21 12.88
C ARG A 198 17.17 -7.31 11.86
#